data_AF-A0AB33BQ73-F1
#
_entry.id   AF-A0AB33BQ73-F1
#
_cell.length_a   1.000
_cell.length_b   1.000
_cell.length_c   1.000
_cell.angle_alpha   90.00
_cell.angle_beta   90.00
_cell.angle_gamma   90.00
#
_symmetry.space_group_name_H-M   'P 1'
#
loop_
_entity.id
_entity.type
_entity.pdbx_description
1 polymer ?
#
loop_
_entity_poly.entity_id
_entity_poly.type
_entity_poly.pdbx_seq_one_letter_code
_entity_poly.pdbx_strand_id
1 'polypeptide(L)'
;MSTISINQASKLFKVSRNTIYARIKKGEITKNSDGTVSVQDIMRLFGNKADKKATEQAVTELLNTTNNTEHLIEQPKSNNEQLLQQKIEQLKVQVEQLEKQLEYVKANEAWLKQQLDQKLIEHKEGKKGLLSKLFG
;
A
#
# COMPACT_ATOMS: atom_id res chain seq x y z
N MET A 1 -26.93 -16.58 -4.00
CA MET A 1 -27.85 -15.95 -3.04
C MET A 1 -27.36 -14.53 -2.79
N SER A 2 -28.23 -13.53 -2.85
CA SER A 2 -27.83 -12.14 -2.62
C SER A 2 -27.50 -11.92 -1.14
N THR A 3 -26.32 -11.39 -0.85
CA THR A 3 -25.83 -11.10 0.50
C THR A 3 -25.61 -9.60 0.68
N ILE A 4 -25.73 -9.13 1.91
CA ILE A 4 -25.46 -7.74 2.29
C ILE A 4 -24.63 -7.70 3.57
N SER A 5 -23.85 -6.65 3.78
CA SER A 5 -23.13 -6.47 5.04
C SER A 5 -24.08 -6.23 6.20
N ILE A 6 -23.66 -6.59 7.42
CA ILE A 6 -24.44 -6.36 8.65
C ILE A 6 -24.76 -4.87 8.86
N ASN A 7 -23.84 -3.99 8.47
CA ASN A 7 -24.06 -2.54 8.53
C ASN A 7 -25.17 -2.08 7.57
N GLN A 8 -25.17 -2.59 6.33
CA GLN A 8 -26.23 -2.30 5.35
C GLN A 8 -27.57 -2.84 5.82
N ALA A 9 -27.61 -4.10 6.29
CA ALA A 9 -28.82 -4.72 6.84
C ALA A 9 -29.40 -3.90 8.00
N SER A 10 -28.55 -3.44 8.92
CA SER A 10 -28.96 -2.62 10.06
C SER A 10 -29.66 -1.32 9.62
N LYS A 11 -29.12 -0.63 8.62
CA LYS A 11 -29.71 0.61 8.10
C LYS A 11 -31.00 0.37 7.33
N LEU A 12 -31.01 -0.59 6.41
CA LEU A 12 -32.16 -0.90 5.56
C LEU A 12 -33.39 -1.32 6.35
N PHE A 13 -33.18 -2.25 7.29
CA PHE A 13 -34.27 -2.84 8.06
C PHE A 13 -34.52 -2.08 9.37
N LYS A 14 -33.79 -0.97 9.61
CA LYS A 14 -33.88 -0.13 10.81
C LYS A 14 -33.77 -0.95 12.11
N VAL A 15 -32.87 -1.94 12.11
CA VAL A 15 -32.59 -2.80 13.27
C VAL A 15 -31.16 -2.60 13.75
N SER A 16 -30.93 -2.72 15.05
CA SER A 16 -29.57 -2.57 15.59
C SER A 16 -28.66 -3.74 15.15
N ARG A 17 -27.36 -3.47 14.95
CA ARG A 17 -26.37 -4.51 14.65
C ARG A 17 -26.32 -5.59 15.74
N ASN A 18 -26.47 -5.20 17.00
CA ASN A 18 -26.51 -6.13 18.13
C ASN A 18 -27.68 -7.11 18.01
N THR A 19 -28.83 -6.64 17.55
CA THR A 19 -30.00 -7.49 17.28
C THR A 19 -29.70 -8.52 16.18
N ILE A 20 -29.03 -8.11 15.11
CA ILE A 20 -28.62 -9.02 14.03
C ILE A 20 -27.62 -10.06 14.57
N TYR A 21 -26.60 -9.63 15.31
CA TYR A 21 -25.64 -10.55 15.95
C TYR A 21 -26.30 -11.53 16.92
N ALA A 22 -27.32 -11.10 17.65
CA ALA A 22 -28.08 -11.99 18.54
C ALA A 22 -28.78 -13.11 17.76
N ARG A 23 -29.33 -12.82 16.56
CA ARG A 23 -29.94 -13.85 15.70
C ARG A 23 -28.90 -14.76 15.05
N ILE A 24 -27.72 -14.24 14.71
CA ILE A 24 -26.58 -15.05 14.28
C ILE A 24 -26.17 -16.03 15.38
N LYS A 25 -26.02 -15.56 16.62
CA LYS A 25 -25.66 -16.41 17.77
C LYS A 25 -26.70 -17.48 18.06
N LYS A 26 -27.99 -17.22 17.77
CA LYS A 26 -29.09 -18.18 17.89
C LYS A 26 -29.16 -19.19 16.74
N GLY A 27 -28.35 -19.03 15.69
CA GLY A 27 -28.40 -19.88 14.50
C GLY A 27 -29.57 -19.58 13.56
N GLU A 28 -30.26 -18.45 13.73
CA GLU A 28 -31.38 -18.05 12.87
C GLU A 28 -30.92 -17.37 11.57
N ILE A 29 -29.67 -16.89 11.54
CA ILE A 29 -29.01 -16.23 10.40
C ILE A 29 -27.58 -16.76 10.32
N THR A 30 -27.13 -17.14 9.13
CA THR A 30 -25.74 -17.51 8.91
C THR A 30 -24.92 -16.29 8.50
N LYS A 31 -23.79 -16.09 9.17
CA LYS A 31 -22.77 -15.10 8.79
C LYS A 31 -21.73 -15.78 7.90
N ASN A 32 -21.48 -15.21 6.73
CA ASN A 32 -20.43 -15.66 5.81
C ASN A 32 -19.03 -15.26 6.30
N SER A 33 -17.99 -15.87 5.73
CA SER A 33 -16.58 -15.59 6.07
C SER A 33 -16.18 -14.14 5.79
N ASP A 34 -16.77 -13.52 4.77
CA ASP A 34 -16.60 -12.11 4.41
C ASP A 34 -17.37 -11.13 5.33
N GLY A 35 -18.14 -11.64 6.28
CA GLY A 35 -18.95 -10.84 7.20
C GLY A 35 -20.31 -10.39 6.65
N THR A 36 -20.75 -10.94 5.53
CA THR A 36 -22.08 -10.69 4.97
C THR A 36 -23.13 -11.67 5.52
N VAL A 37 -24.40 -11.32 5.34
CA VAL A 37 -25.58 -12.12 5.72
C VAL A 37 -26.56 -12.19 4.54
N SER A 38 -27.34 -13.28 4.48
CA SER A 38 -28.36 -13.46 3.45
C SER A 38 -29.46 -12.40 3.56
N VAL A 39 -29.78 -11.74 2.44
CA VAL A 39 -30.88 -10.78 2.36
C VAL A 39 -32.22 -11.44 2.70
N GLN A 40 -32.41 -12.70 2.27
CA GLN A 40 -33.64 -13.44 2.50
C GLN A 40 -33.89 -13.71 4.00
N ASP A 41 -32.83 -14.06 4.74
CA ASP A 41 -32.94 -14.30 6.18
C ASP A 41 -33.25 -13.01 6.94
N ILE A 42 -32.61 -11.91 6.55
CA ILE A 42 -32.86 -10.59 7.13
C ILE A 42 -34.29 -10.13 6.83
N MET A 43 -34.76 -10.28 5.59
CA MET A 43 -36.14 -9.94 5.21
C MET A 43 -37.17 -10.81 5.94
N ARG A 44 -36.89 -12.11 6.12
CA ARG A 44 -37.76 -13.02 6.86
C ARG A 44 -37.88 -12.63 8.34
N LEU A 45 -36.78 -12.22 8.97
CA LEU A 45 -36.74 -11.97 10.42
C LEU A 45 -37.09 -10.52 10.80
N PHE A 46 -36.77 -9.57 9.93
CA PHE A 46 -36.88 -8.13 10.22
C PHE A 46 -37.68 -7.35 9.19
N GLY A 47 -38.22 -8.00 8.15
CA GLY A 47 -39.09 -7.36 7.18
C GLY A 47 -40.41 -6.92 7.81
N ASN A 48 -40.65 -5.60 7.83
CA ASN A 48 -41.94 -5.06 8.24
C ASN A 48 -42.97 -5.28 7.12
N LYS A 49 -44.17 -5.77 7.44
CA LYS A 49 -45.25 -5.97 6.46
C LYS A 49 -45.77 -4.66 5.88
N ALA A 50 -45.74 -3.58 6.65
CA ALA A 50 -46.22 -2.26 6.20
C ALA A 50 -45.29 -1.62 5.16
N ASP A 51 -43.98 -1.83 5.29
CA ASP A 51 -42.94 -1.19 4.46
C ASP A 51 -42.29 -2.16 3.47
N LYS A 52 -42.92 -3.32 3.23
CA LYS A 52 -42.34 -4.42 2.46
C LYS A 52 -41.88 -3.97 1.06
N LYS A 53 -42.74 -3.25 0.34
CA LYS A 53 -42.43 -2.76 -1.02
C LYS A 53 -41.26 -1.76 -1.04
N ALA A 54 -41.23 -0.83 -0.09
CA ALA A 54 -40.15 0.16 0.00
C ALA A 54 -38.81 -0.52 0.37
N THR A 55 -38.86 -1.52 1.25
CA THR A 55 -37.68 -2.28 1.65
C THR A 55 -37.16 -3.14 0.49
N GLU A 56 -38.04 -3.80 -0.26
CA GLU A 56 -37.69 -4.59 -1.44
C GLU A 56 -37.07 -3.72 -2.55
N GLN A 57 -37.59 -2.52 -2.77
CA GLN A 57 -37.01 -1.55 -3.72
C GLN A 57 -35.61 -1.12 -3.28
N ALA A 58 -35.45 -0.70 -2.02
CA ALA A 58 -34.15 -0.28 -1.48
C ALA A 58 -33.10 -1.40 -1.51
N VAL A 59 -33.52 -2.65 -1.26
CA VAL A 59 -32.65 -3.83 -1.39
C VAL A 59 -32.24 -4.05 -2.85
N THR A 60 -33.18 -3.94 -3.79
CA THR A 60 -32.92 -4.11 -5.23
C THR A 60 -31.95 -3.05 -5.74
N GLU A 61 -32.15 -1.79 -5.35
CA GLU A 61 -31.24 -0.70 -5.68
C GLU A 61 -29.83 -0.95 -5.14
N LEU A 62 -29.68 -1.35 -3.88
CA LEU A 62 -28.35 -1.64 -3.31
C LEU A 62 -27.64 -2.82 -3.98
N LEU A 63 -28.36 -3.87 -4.35
CA LEU A 63 -27.78 -4.99 -5.09
C LEU A 63 -27.34 -4.55 -6.49
N ASN A 64 -28.13 -3.71 -7.17
CA ASN A 64 -27.75 -3.13 -8.46
C ASN A 64 -26.58 -2.15 -8.34
N THR A 65 -26.49 -1.35 -7.27
CA THR A 65 -25.34 -0.48 -7.02
C THR A 65 -24.08 -1.29 -6.73
N THR A 66 -24.18 -2.39 -5.99
CA THR A 66 -23.04 -3.27 -5.69
C THR A 66 -22.41 -3.81 -6.98
N ASN A 67 -23.25 -4.24 -7.94
CA ASN A 67 -22.79 -4.68 -9.27
C ASN A 67 -22.09 -3.56 -10.08
N ASN A 68 -22.52 -2.31 -9.91
CA ASN A 68 -21.85 -1.16 -10.53
C ASN A 68 -20.58 -0.72 -9.76
N THR A 69 -20.47 -1.06 -8.48
CA THR A 69 -19.31 -0.71 -7.65
C THR A 69 -18.13 -1.62 -7.96
N GLU A 70 -18.36 -2.88 -8.33
CA GLU A 70 -17.30 -3.76 -8.85
C GLU A 70 -16.64 -3.15 -10.09
N HIS A 71 -17.42 -2.56 -11.00
CA HIS A 71 -16.92 -1.89 -12.20
C HIS A 71 -16.22 -0.54 -11.92
N LEU A 72 -16.56 0.12 -10.80
CA LEU A 72 -15.94 1.37 -10.34
C LEU A 72 -14.75 1.15 -9.40
N ILE A 73 -14.50 -0.06 -8.89
CA ILE A 73 -13.33 -0.36 -8.04
C ILE A 73 -12.11 -0.74 -8.91
N GLU A 74 -12.31 -1.29 -10.09
CA GLU A 74 -11.21 -1.63 -11.02
C GLU A 74 -10.51 -0.38 -11.58
N GLN A 75 -11.26 0.67 -11.93
CA GLN A 75 -10.68 1.90 -12.48
C GLN A 75 -9.75 2.69 -11.53
N PRO A 76 -10.12 2.98 -10.26
CA PRO A 76 -9.26 3.73 -9.35
C PRO A 76 -8.06 2.89 -8.89
N LYS A 77 -8.17 1.55 -8.87
CA LYS A 77 -7.02 0.66 -8.61
C LYS A 77 -5.97 0.77 -9.71
N SER A 78 -6.40 0.76 -10.98
CA SER A 78 -5.53 0.95 -12.14
C SER A 78 -4.76 2.29 -12.09
N ASN A 79 -5.45 3.38 -11.78
CA ASN A 79 -4.82 4.71 -11.71
C ASN A 79 -3.78 4.82 -10.58
N ASN A 80 -4.06 4.23 -9.41
CA ASN A 80 -3.10 4.22 -8.30
C ASN A 80 -1.88 3.35 -8.64
N GLU A 81 -2.09 2.20 -9.29
CA GLU A 81 -1.00 1.32 -9.70
C GLU A 81 -0.08 2.00 -10.72
N GLN A 82 -0.64 2.70 -11.71
CA GLN A 82 0.13 3.49 -12.66
C GLN A 82 0.94 4.61 -11.99
N LEU A 83 0.34 5.33 -11.03
CA LEU A 83 1.04 6.38 -10.28
C LEU A 83 2.18 5.81 -9.44
N LEU A 84 1.97 4.65 -8.81
CA LEU A 84 3.00 3.95 -8.05
C LEU A 84 4.14 3.48 -8.96
N GLN A 85 3.83 2.94 -10.14
CA GLN A 85 4.83 2.54 -11.13
C GLN A 85 5.68 3.74 -11.59
N GLN A 86 5.06 4.89 -11.88
CA GLN A 86 5.81 6.12 -12.21
C GLN A 86 6.72 6.57 -11.07
N LYS A 87 6.25 6.50 -9.83
CA LYS A 87 7.06 6.85 -8.64
C LYS A 87 8.26 5.92 -8.51
N ILE A 88 8.07 4.61 -8.71
CA ILE A 88 9.14 3.61 -8.66
C ILE A 88 10.19 3.92 -9.73
N GLU A 89 9.78 4.24 -10.96
CA GLU A 89 10.70 4.55 -12.04
C GLU A 89 11.51 5.82 -11.75
N GLN A 90 10.86 6.88 -11.25
CA GLN A 90 11.56 8.10 -10.82
C GLN A 90 12.58 7.83 -9.71
N LEU A 91 12.23 7.00 -8.73
CA LEU A 91 13.14 6.64 -7.64
C LEU A 91 14.33 5.83 -8.15
N LYS A 92 14.12 4.90 -9.09
CA LYS A 92 15.22 4.14 -9.72
C LYS A 92 16.22 5.07 -10.41
N VAL A 93 15.72 6.02 -11.20
CA VAL A 93 16.58 7.00 -11.89
C VAL A 93 17.36 7.85 -10.88
N GLN A 94 16.74 8.27 -9.78
CA GLN A 94 17.44 9.02 -8.71
C GLN A 94 18.54 8.18 -8.04
N VAL A 95 18.26 6.90 -7.76
CA VAL A 95 19.25 5.98 -7.19
C VAL A 95 20.44 5.81 -8.14
N GLU A 96 20.19 5.57 -9.43
CA GLU A 96 21.26 5.42 -10.43
C GLU A 96 22.14 6.68 -10.54
N GLN A 97 21.53 7.87 -10.46
CA GLN A 97 22.27 9.14 -10.48
C GLN A 97 23.15 9.29 -9.23
N LEU A 98 22.62 8.95 -8.05
CA LEU A 98 23.39 9.01 -6.80
C LEU A 98 24.53 8.00 -6.79
N GLU A 99 24.33 6.80 -7.33
CA GLU A 99 25.38 5.79 -7.49
C GLU A 99 26.52 6.29 -8.37
N LYS A 100 26.21 6.90 -9.52
CA LYS A 100 27.22 7.52 -10.41
C LYS A 100 27.99 8.65 -9.72
N GLN A 101 27.30 9.50 -8.95
CA GLN A 101 27.95 10.56 -8.19
C GLN A 101 28.89 9.99 -7.12
N LEU A 102 28.45 8.94 -6.41
CA LEU A 102 29.27 8.29 -5.40
C LEU A 102 30.52 7.65 -6.02
N GLU A 103 30.38 7.01 -7.17
CA GLU A 103 31.51 6.42 -7.90
C GLU A 103 32.51 7.49 -8.36
N TYR A 104 32.02 8.61 -8.88
CA TYR A 104 32.86 9.76 -9.23
C TYR A 104 33.63 10.31 -8.02
N VAL A 105 32.96 10.49 -6.88
CA VAL A 105 33.59 10.98 -5.65
C VAL A 105 34.66 9.99 -5.15
N LYS A 106 34.37 8.68 -5.17
CA LYS A 106 35.33 7.65 -4.77
C LYS A 106 36.57 7.64 -5.67
N ALA A 107 36.39 7.76 -6.99
CA ALA A 107 37.50 7.83 -7.93
C ALA A 107 38.36 9.07 -7.69
N ASN A 108 37.73 10.23 -7.45
CA ASN A 108 38.45 11.46 -7.13
C ASN A 108 39.21 11.36 -5.80
N GLU A 109 38.61 10.77 -4.77
CA GLU A 109 39.29 10.54 -3.48
C GLU A 109 40.51 9.62 -3.63
N ALA A 110 40.38 8.54 -4.40
CA ALA A 110 41.49 7.62 -4.67
C ALA A 110 42.64 8.32 -5.42
N TRP A 111 42.30 9.14 -6.41
CA TRP A 111 43.27 9.92 -7.16
C TRP A 111 44.02 10.94 -6.28
N LEU A 112 43.29 11.66 -5.42
CA LEU A 112 43.89 12.61 -4.47
C LEU A 112 44.81 11.90 -3.47
N LYS A 113 44.40 10.73 -2.94
CA LYS A 113 45.26 9.91 -2.07
C LYS A 113 46.55 9.49 -2.77
N GLN A 114 46.45 9.03 -4.01
CA GLN A 114 47.63 8.64 -4.79
C GLN A 114 48.60 9.82 -5.03
N GLN A 115 48.09 11.03 -5.28
CA GLN A 115 48.93 12.22 -5.41
C GLN A 115 49.63 12.59 -4.10
N LEU A 116 48.93 12.50 -2.98
CA LEU A 116 49.50 12.75 -1.65
C LEU A 116 50.62 11.75 -1.34
N ASP A 117 50.41 10.47 -1.62
CA ASP A 117 51.41 9.43 -1.42
C ASP A 117 52.66 9.66 -2.28
N GLN A 118 52.50 10.03 -3.56
CA GLN A 118 53.63 10.40 -4.42
C GLN A 118 54.44 11.57 -3.84
N LYS A 119 53.76 12.66 -3.45
CA LYS A 119 54.45 13.81 -2.84
C LYS A 119 55.15 13.47 -1.53
N LEU A 120 54.59 12.55 -0.73
CA LEU A 120 55.20 12.10 0.52
C LEU A 120 56.47 11.27 0.27
N ILE A 121 56.45 10.41 -0.76
CA ILE A 121 57.62 9.62 -1.19
C ILE A 121 58.73 10.55 -1.68
N GLU A 122 58.42 11.51 -2.56
CA GLU A 122 59.38 12.51 -3.07
C GLU A 122 60.06 13.29 -1.92
N HIS A 123 59.27 13.74 -0.94
CA HIS A 123 59.81 14.46 0.22
C HIS A 123 60.70 13.58 1.14
N LYS A 124 60.43 12.27 1.20
CA LYS A 124 61.20 11.32 2.02
C LYS A 124 62.53 10.94 1.36
N GLU A 125 62.56 10.83 0.04
CA GLU A 125 63.77 10.56 -0.74
C GLU A 125 64.72 11.77 -0.71
N GLY A 126 64.21 12.99 -0.88
CA GLY A 126 65.01 14.22 -0.84
C GLY A 126 65.73 14.47 0.49
N LYS A 127 65.09 14.13 1.63
CA LYS A 127 65.71 14.28 2.96
C LYS A 127 66.77 13.22 3.27
N LYS A 128 66.63 11.99 2.76
CA LYS A 128 67.63 10.93 2.96
C LYS A 128 68.91 11.17 2.15
N GLY A 129 68.78 11.69 0.91
CA GLY A 129 69.93 12.00 0.06
C GLY A 129 70.84 13.11 0.63
N LEU A 130 70.25 14.15 1.21
CA LEU A 130 71.00 15.29 1.79
C LEU A 130 71.68 14.95 3.12
N LEU A 131 71.03 14.16 3.99
CA LEU A 131 71.60 13.76 5.27
C LEU A 131 72.69 12.69 5.14
N SER A 132 72.60 11.82 4.13
CA SER A 132 73.63 10.79 3.88
C SER A 132 75.00 11.35 3.46
N LYS A 133 75.04 12.57 2.90
CA LYS A 133 76.29 13.25 2.49
C LYS A 133 76.95 14.07 3.60
N LEU A 134 76.23 14.34 4.70
CA LEU A 134 76.74 15.14 5.82
C LEU A 134 77.30 14.29 6.96
N PHE A 135 77.00 12.99 6.99
CA PHE A 135 77.43 12.05 8.03
C PHE A 135 78.15 10.81 7.47
N GLY A 136 78.62 10.87 6.22
CA GLY A 136 79.44 9.86 5.56
C GLY A 136 80.89 10.28 5.44
#